data_AF-A0A969IR58-F1
#
_entry.id   AF-A0A969IR58-F1
#
_cell.length_a   1.000
_cell.length_b   1.000
_cell.length_c   1.000
_cell.angle_alpha   90.00
_cell.angle_beta   90.00
_cell.angle_gamma   90.00
#
_symmetry.space_group_name_H-M   'P 1'
#
loop_
_entity.id
_entity.type
_entity.pdbx_description
1 polymer ?
#
loop_
_entity_poly.entity_id
_entity_poly.type
_entity_poly.pdbx_seq_one_letter_code
_entity_poly.pdbx_strand_id
1 'polypeptide(L)'
;MLTRNVGRTPCNADELREHGTVNDIITHLQEAELPPLPNTVERLEHKLKNFNADDGEELSRSLVELRDLHQVAYQEIISITNYLDGHSPFETKHGVKGAEFENVLVILGRGWNKYNFGKMLEYANCQDKMPAKDAAFFENNRNLFYVVCSRPKRRLALLFTQQLSDTALQQVQGWFGTENLRQLSAD
;
A
#
# COMPACT_ATOMS: atom_id res chain seq x y z
N MET A 1 20.30 45.99 26.00
CA MET A 1 21.52 45.26 25.56
C MET A 1 21.40 43.85 26.15
N LEU A 2 21.20 42.76 25.41
CA LEU A 2 21.65 42.42 24.06
C LEU A 2 20.53 41.64 23.34
N THR A 3 20.07 42.14 22.20
CA THR A 3 19.30 41.37 21.22
C THR A 3 20.27 40.39 20.56
N ARG A 4 20.13 39.09 20.86
CA ARG A 4 20.80 38.03 20.11
C ARG A 4 20.11 37.92 18.75
N ASN A 5 20.67 38.63 17.79
CA ASN A 5 20.36 38.50 16.37
C ASN A 5 20.96 37.17 15.91
N VAL A 6 20.16 36.10 15.90
CA VAL A 6 20.53 34.87 15.21
C VAL A 6 19.84 34.96 13.86
N GLY A 7 20.63 35.20 12.81
CA GLY A 7 20.14 35.17 11.44
C GLY A 7 19.52 33.80 11.16
N ARG A 8 18.19 33.73 11.15
CA ARG A 8 17.47 32.61 10.55
C ARG A 8 17.73 32.68 9.06
N THR A 9 18.66 31.88 8.57
CA THR A 9 18.64 31.49 7.16
C THR A 9 17.32 30.74 6.96
N PRO A 10 16.38 31.23 6.14
CA PRO A 10 15.15 30.51 5.87
C PRO A 10 15.51 29.42 4.87
N CYS A 11 16.18 28.35 5.31
CA CYS A 11 16.21 27.14 4.51
C CYS A 11 14.80 26.57 4.57
N ASN A 12 14.07 26.70 3.45
CA ASN A 12 12.67 26.33 3.39
C ASN A 12 12.57 24.80 3.53
N ALA A 13 11.84 24.32 4.53
CA ALA A 13 11.64 22.88 4.72
C ALA A 13 11.07 22.23 3.44
N ASP A 14 10.32 22.97 2.63
CA ASP A 14 9.82 22.49 1.34
C ASP A 14 10.95 22.25 0.33
N GLU A 15 11.95 23.12 0.25
CA GLU A 15 13.11 22.94 -0.63
C GLU A 15 13.95 21.73 -0.22
N LEU A 16 14.16 21.53 1.09
CA LEU A 16 14.86 20.35 1.61
C LEU A 16 14.08 19.06 1.35
N ARG A 17 12.76 19.11 1.35
CA ARG A 17 11.92 17.94 1.05
C ARG A 17 12.01 17.54 -0.42
N GLU A 18 12.18 18.52 -1.33
CA GLU A 18 12.27 18.28 -2.78
C GLU A 18 13.68 17.90 -3.24
N HIS A 19 14.73 18.44 -2.61
CA HIS A 19 16.11 18.32 -3.11
C HIS A 19 17.14 17.84 -2.09
N GLY A 20 16.76 17.75 -0.82
CA GLY A 20 17.63 17.33 0.27
C GLY A 20 17.64 15.81 0.50
N THR A 21 18.53 15.41 1.40
CA THR A 21 18.63 14.05 1.93
C THR A 21 17.89 13.91 3.26
N VAL A 22 17.79 12.67 3.75
CA VAL A 22 17.31 12.41 5.11
C VAL A 22 18.16 13.15 6.14
N ASN A 23 19.47 13.21 5.96
CA ASN A 23 20.37 13.93 6.88
C ASN A 23 20.07 15.44 6.91
N ASP A 24 19.80 16.05 5.75
CA ASP A 24 19.53 17.49 5.68
C ASP A 24 18.24 17.84 6.43
N ILE A 25 17.20 17.00 6.32
CA ILE A 25 15.95 17.16 7.07
C ILE A 25 16.16 16.93 8.56
N ILE A 26 16.87 15.88 8.97
CA ILE A 26 17.14 15.60 10.38
C ILE A 26 17.95 16.74 11.02
N THR A 27 18.96 17.25 10.32
CA THR A 27 19.77 18.39 10.76
C THR A 27 18.90 19.64 10.91
N HIS A 28 18.05 19.93 9.90
CA HIS A 28 17.12 21.05 9.95
C HIS A 28 16.17 20.95 11.15
N LEU A 29 15.63 19.76 11.45
CA LEU A 29 14.74 19.55 12.59
C LEU A 29 15.46 19.74 13.94
N GLN A 30 16.73 19.30 14.05
CA GLN A 30 17.56 19.53 15.24
C GLN A 30 17.85 21.01 15.46
N GLU A 31 18.11 21.77 14.39
CA GLU A 31 18.39 23.21 14.45
C GLU A 31 17.13 24.04 14.71
N ALA A 32 15.99 23.64 14.12
CA ALA A 32 14.71 24.34 14.26
C ALA A 32 14.01 24.06 15.60
N GLU A 33 14.40 22.99 16.30
CA GLU A 33 13.77 22.46 17.52
C GLU A 33 12.27 22.12 17.37
N LEU A 34 11.74 22.10 16.14
CA LEU A 34 10.31 21.91 15.86
C LEU A 34 10.05 21.22 14.51
N PRO A 35 9.29 20.10 14.50
CA PRO A 35 8.96 19.26 15.65
C PRO A 35 10.22 18.60 16.26
N PRO A 36 10.26 18.34 17.58
CA PRO A 36 11.36 17.63 18.20
C PRO A 36 11.45 16.20 17.67
N LEU A 37 12.67 15.69 17.56
CA LEU A 37 12.89 14.31 17.15
C LEU A 37 12.44 13.35 18.28
N PRO A 38 11.90 12.17 17.94
CA PRO A 38 11.64 11.15 18.96
C PRO A 38 12.94 10.76 19.69
N ASN A 39 12.89 10.59 21.02
CA ASN A 39 14.04 10.23 21.87
C ASN A 39 14.89 9.06 21.32
N THR A 40 14.26 8.09 20.67
CA THR A 40 14.96 6.95 20.06
C THR A 40 15.86 7.38 18.91
N VAL A 41 15.37 8.28 18.05
CA VAL A 41 16.11 8.85 16.92
C VAL A 41 17.25 9.71 17.46
N GLU A 42 16.96 10.63 18.38
CA GLU A 42 18.00 11.47 19.01
C GLU A 42 19.14 10.66 19.62
N ARG A 43 18.82 9.55 20.31
CA ARG A 43 19.84 8.67 20.90
C ARG A 43 20.70 8.00 19.82
N LEU A 44 20.11 7.59 18.70
CA LEU A 44 20.85 6.96 17.60
C LEU A 44 21.73 7.99 16.88
N GLU A 45 21.20 9.18 16.62
CA GLU A 45 21.96 10.32 16.05
C GLU A 45 23.15 10.70 16.94
N HIS A 46 22.93 10.81 18.26
CA HIS A 46 23.99 11.09 19.21
C HIS A 46 25.05 9.98 19.24
N LYS A 47 24.64 8.71 19.16
CA LYS A 47 25.58 7.58 19.10
C LYS A 47 26.39 7.59 17.81
N LEU A 48 25.76 7.86 16.67
CA LEU A 48 26.44 7.93 15.38
C LEU A 48 27.44 9.10 15.36
N LYS A 49 27.06 10.26 15.89
CA LYS A 49 27.90 11.47 15.94
C LYS A 49 29.13 11.33 16.84
N ASN A 50 28.99 10.61 17.96
CA ASN A 50 30.09 10.39 18.91
C ASN A 50 30.83 9.07 18.70
N PHE A 51 30.50 8.32 17.64
CA PHE A 51 31.23 7.11 17.30
C PHE A 51 32.64 7.48 16.84
N ASN A 52 33.65 6.85 17.46
CA ASN A 52 35.05 7.05 17.12
C ASN A 52 35.65 5.74 16.60
N ALA A 53 35.98 5.69 15.31
CA ALA A 53 36.54 4.50 14.68
C ALA A 53 37.94 4.14 15.21
N ASP A 54 38.64 5.11 15.82
CA ASP A 54 39.99 4.93 16.35
C ASP A 54 40.01 4.13 17.67
N ASP A 55 38.86 3.94 18.32
CA ASP A 55 38.73 3.17 19.56
C ASP A 55 38.72 1.64 19.30
N GLY A 56 38.85 1.22 18.04
CA GLY A 56 38.83 -0.19 17.64
C GLY A 56 37.46 -0.85 17.72
N GLU A 57 36.41 -0.08 17.99
CA GLU A 57 35.03 -0.54 17.97
C GLU A 57 34.47 -0.54 16.54
N GLU A 58 33.77 -1.61 16.16
CA GLU A 58 33.03 -1.64 14.89
C GLU A 58 31.66 -0.99 15.04
N LEU A 59 31.22 -0.28 13.99
CA LEU A 59 29.86 0.25 13.94
C LEU A 59 28.84 -0.90 14.06
N SER A 60 27.96 -0.81 15.04
CA SER A 60 26.82 -1.72 15.12
C SER A 60 25.98 -1.62 13.84
N ARG A 61 25.37 -2.73 13.43
CA ARG A 61 24.51 -2.80 12.23
C ARG A 61 23.51 -1.65 12.12
N SER A 62 22.84 -1.30 13.22
CA SER A 62 21.84 -0.21 13.21
C SER A 62 22.43 1.18 12.96
N LEU A 63 23.69 1.42 13.33
CA LEU A 63 24.37 2.69 13.04
C LEU A 63 24.86 2.75 11.60
N VAL A 64 25.27 1.61 11.03
CA VAL A 64 25.55 1.50 9.59
C VAL A 64 24.29 1.79 8.78
N GLU A 65 23.18 1.12 9.10
CA GLU A 65 21.89 1.34 8.44
C GLU A 65 21.42 2.80 8.55
N LEU A 66 21.60 3.45 9.71
CA LEU A 66 21.26 4.86 9.90
C LEU A 66 22.13 5.78 9.03
N ARG A 67 23.45 5.55 9.01
CA ARG A 67 24.38 6.33 8.18
C ARG A 67 24.06 6.18 6.69
N ASP A 68 23.68 4.99 6.27
CA ASP A 68 23.33 4.74 4.88
C ASP A 68 21.98 5.40 4.55
N LEU A 69 21.01 5.36 5.48
CA LEU A 69 19.72 6.07 5.36
C LEU A 69 19.91 7.59 5.25
N HIS A 70 20.87 8.18 5.96
CA HIS A 70 21.20 9.61 5.88
C HIS A 70 21.54 10.07 4.47
N GLN A 71 22.09 9.18 3.63
CA GLN A 71 22.46 9.49 2.24
C GLN A 71 21.28 9.37 1.26
N VAL A 72 20.14 8.86 1.70
CA VAL A 72 18.96 8.68 0.86
C VAL A 72 18.31 10.04 0.59
N ALA A 73 17.92 10.28 -0.66
CA ALA A 73 17.13 11.46 -1.02
C ALA A 73 15.80 11.45 -0.27
N TYR A 74 15.40 12.58 0.32
CA TYR A 74 14.17 12.64 1.12
C TYR A 74 12.91 12.33 0.30
N GLN A 75 12.99 12.51 -1.03
CA GLN A 75 11.95 12.13 -1.97
C GLN A 75 11.60 10.63 -1.94
N GLU A 76 12.55 9.75 -1.60
CA GLU A 76 12.28 8.31 -1.40
C GLU A 76 11.41 8.09 -0.16
N ILE A 77 11.64 8.86 0.92
CA ILE A 77 10.80 8.85 2.13
C ILE A 77 9.40 9.35 1.83
N ILE A 78 9.26 10.40 1.02
CA ILE A 78 7.96 10.87 0.56
C ILE A 78 7.27 9.80 -0.29
N SER A 79 8.01 9.14 -1.19
CA SER A 79 7.47 8.11 -2.08
C SER A 79 6.98 6.88 -1.32
N ILE A 80 7.76 6.39 -0.34
CA ILE A 80 7.32 5.28 0.51
C ILE A 80 6.15 5.70 1.40
N THR A 81 6.12 6.93 1.91
CA THR A 81 4.99 7.45 2.69
C THR A 81 3.72 7.49 1.83
N ASN A 82 3.80 8.02 0.61
CA ASN A 82 2.67 8.03 -0.34
C ASN A 82 2.20 6.61 -0.70
N TYR A 83 3.13 5.67 -0.85
CA TYR A 83 2.82 4.27 -1.08
C TYR A 83 2.09 3.64 0.11
N LEU A 84 2.54 3.91 1.35
CA LEU A 84 1.94 3.39 2.58
C LEU A 84 0.59 4.05 2.91
N ASP A 85 0.43 5.34 2.62
CA ASP A 85 -0.79 6.13 2.88
C ASP A 85 -1.90 5.88 1.84
N GLY A 86 -1.77 4.85 1.00
CA GLY A 86 -2.83 4.43 0.08
C GLY A 86 -3.00 5.32 -1.15
N HIS A 87 -2.03 6.18 -1.47
CA HIS A 87 -2.00 6.89 -2.77
C HIS A 87 -1.50 5.99 -3.91
N SER A 88 -1.14 4.73 -3.60
CA SER A 88 -0.91 3.71 -4.61
C SER A 88 -2.25 3.24 -5.21
N PRO A 89 -2.44 3.27 -6.53
CA PRO A 89 -3.63 2.73 -7.19
C PRO A 89 -3.75 1.19 -7.11
N PHE A 90 -2.83 0.52 -6.40
CA PHE A 90 -2.81 -0.94 -6.24
C PHE A 90 -2.54 -1.33 -4.78
N GLU A 91 -3.48 -2.05 -4.16
CA GLU A 91 -3.29 -2.67 -2.84
C GLU A 91 -3.56 -4.18 -2.89
N THR A 92 -2.68 -4.98 -2.30
CA THR A 92 -2.87 -6.43 -2.13
C THR A 92 -3.36 -6.75 -0.72
N LYS A 93 -4.68 -6.87 -0.58
CA LYS A 93 -5.43 -7.80 0.29
C LYS A 93 -5.17 -7.95 1.79
N HIS A 94 -4.25 -7.24 2.44
CA HIS A 94 -4.11 -7.31 3.90
C HIS A 94 -4.28 -5.95 4.62
N GLY A 95 -4.37 -4.82 3.90
CA GLY A 95 -4.64 -3.48 4.46
C GLY A 95 -6.09 -2.98 4.35
N VAL A 96 -6.94 -3.61 3.53
CA VAL A 96 -8.24 -3.06 3.08
C VAL A 96 -9.43 -3.30 4.01
N LYS A 97 -9.26 -3.69 5.28
CA LYS A 97 -10.43 -3.88 6.17
C LYS A 97 -10.98 -2.53 6.67
N GLY A 98 -11.67 -1.80 5.81
CA GLY A 98 -12.37 -0.56 6.14
C GLY A 98 -12.21 0.57 5.12
N ALA A 99 -11.27 0.45 4.18
CA ALA A 99 -11.10 1.41 3.10
C ALA A 99 -12.17 1.23 2.01
N GLU A 100 -12.66 2.35 1.49
CA GLU A 100 -13.60 2.46 0.38
C GLU A 100 -13.02 3.43 -0.65
N PHE A 101 -13.15 3.11 -1.94
CA PHE A 101 -12.55 3.88 -3.04
C PHE A 101 -13.65 4.41 -3.97
N GLU A 102 -13.42 5.56 -4.63
CA GLU A 102 -14.42 6.14 -5.54
C GLU A 102 -14.74 5.22 -6.74
N ASN A 103 -13.71 4.70 -7.40
CA ASN A 103 -13.83 3.78 -8.54
C ASN A 103 -12.91 2.58 -8.32
N VAL A 104 -13.41 1.36 -8.52
CA VAL A 104 -12.65 0.12 -8.29
C VAL A 104 -12.69 -0.76 -9.54
N LEU A 105 -11.52 -1.17 -10.02
CA LEU A 105 -11.36 -2.25 -11.00
C LEU A 105 -10.86 -3.50 -10.28
N VAL A 106 -11.63 -4.59 -10.35
CA VAL A 106 -11.25 -5.88 -9.80
C VAL A 106 -10.83 -6.80 -10.94
N ILE A 107 -9.59 -7.28 -10.90
CA ILE A 107 -9.07 -8.23 -11.89
C ILE A 107 -9.15 -9.64 -11.30
N LEU A 108 -9.95 -10.49 -11.94
CA LEU A 108 -10.29 -11.85 -11.54
C LEU A 108 -9.62 -12.83 -12.51
N GLY A 109 -8.39 -13.23 -12.17
CA GLY A 109 -7.59 -14.17 -12.97
C GLY A 109 -7.32 -15.51 -12.30
N ARG A 110 -6.61 -16.38 -13.05
CA ARG A 110 -5.98 -17.60 -12.53
C ARG A 110 -4.56 -17.25 -12.06
N GLY A 111 -4.12 -17.83 -10.93
CA GLY A 111 -2.79 -17.56 -10.36
C GLY A 111 -2.74 -17.59 -8.84
N TRP A 112 -3.91 -17.59 -8.18
CA TRP A 112 -4.02 -17.79 -6.74
C TRP A 112 -4.62 -19.17 -6.46
N ASN A 113 -3.79 -20.13 -6.03
CA ASN A 113 -4.20 -21.53 -5.83
C ASN A 113 -5.40 -21.74 -4.87
N LYS A 114 -5.76 -20.74 -4.08
CA LYS A 114 -6.83 -20.83 -3.08
C LYS A 114 -8.21 -20.37 -3.58
N TYR A 115 -8.29 -19.63 -4.69
CA TYR A 115 -9.55 -19.02 -5.15
C TYR A 115 -9.83 -19.31 -6.61
N ASN A 116 -11.08 -19.65 -6.91
CA ASN A 116 -11.58 -19.84 -8.27
C ASN A 116 -13.00 -19.26 -8.37
N PHE A 117 -13.07 -18.02 -8.85
CA PHE A 117 -14.32 -17.28 -8.99
C PHE A 117 -15.24 -17.83 -10.08
N GLY A 118 -14.71 -18.42 -11.15
CA GLY A 118 -15.53 -19.06 -12.18
C GLY A 118 -16.36 -20.21 -11.59
N LYS A 119 -15.68 -21.12 -10.86
CA LYS A 119 -16.35 -22.22 -10.15
C LYS A 119 -17.32 -21.72 -9.07
N MET A 120 -16.96 -20.64 -8.36
CA MET A 120 -17.87 -20.02 -7.39
C MET A 120 -19.15 -19.49 -8.05
N LEU A 121 -19.04 -18.83 -9.20
CA LEU A 121 -20.18 -18.32 -9.95
C LEU A 121 -21.10 -19.44 -10.47
N GLU A 122 -20.52 -20.56 -10.90
CA GLU A 122 -21.30 -21.76 -11.27
C GLU A 122 -22.13 -22.28 -10.10
N TYR A 123 -21.51 -22.42 -8.92
CA TYR A 123 -22.20 -22.83 -7.71
C TYR A 123 -23.22 -21.80 -7.22
N ALA A 124 -22.96 -20.51 -7.41
CA ALA A 124 -23.94 -19.47 -7.10
C ALA A 124 -25.19 -19.53 -8.00
N ASN A 125 -25.09 -20.09 -9.22
CA ASN A 125 -26.25 -20.32 -10.08
C ASN A 125 -26.99 -21.63 -9.72
N CYS A 126 -26.26 -22.64 -9.27
CA CYS A 126 -26.78 -24.00 -9.06
C CYS A 126 -26.48 -24.53 -7.65
N GLN A 127 -26.85 -23.77 -6.61
CA GLN A 127 -26.45 -24.09 -5.24
C GLN A 127 -26.96 -25.47 -4.78
N ASP A 128 -28.17 -25.88 -5.20
CA ASP A 128 -28.75 -27.19 -4.88
C ASP A 128 -27.96 -28.37 -5.45
N LYS A 129 -27.14 -28.13 -6.48
CA LYS A 129 -26.31 -29.14 -7.15
C LYS A 129 -24.86 -29.14 -6.65
N MET A 130 -24.52 -28.26 -5.71
CA MET A 130 -23.16 -28.15 -5.18
C MET A 130 -22.88 -29.32 -4.21
N PRO A 131 -21.75 -30.05 -4.38
CA PRO A 131 -21.36 -31.07 -3.42
C PRO A 131 -21.13 -30.47 -2.03
N ALA A 132 -21.57 -31.15 -0.97
CA ALA A 132 -21.39 -30.66 0.41
C ALA A 132 -19.93 -30.37 0.78
N LYS A 133 -18.98 -31.13 0.22
CA LYS A 133 -17.52 -30.92 0.40
C LYS A 133 -17.01 -29.57 -0.12
N ASP A 134 -17.72 -28.95 -1.07
CA ASP A 134 -17.33 -27.68 -1.70
C ASP A 134 -17.94 -26.46 -0.97
N ALA A 135 -18.73 -26.65 0.09
CA ALA A 135 -19.40 -25.56 0.82
C ALA A 135 -18.40 -24.53 1.36
N ALA A 136 -17.34 -24.97 2.07
CA ALA A 136 -16.32 -24.07 2.60
C ALA A 136 -15.54 -23.34 1.49
N PHE A 137 -15.29 -24.01 0.36
CA PHE A 137 -14.68 -23.38 -0.81
C PHE A 137 -15.59 -22.26 -1.35
N PHE A 138 -16.88 -22.55 -1.53
CA PHE A 138 -17.86 -21.59 -2.00
C PHE A 138 -17.96 -20.37 -1.07
N GLU A 139 -18.11 -20.60 0.24
CA GLU A 139 -18.20 -19.53 1.24
C GLU A 139 -16.97 -18.62 1.22
N ASN A 140 -15.76 -19.19 1.18
CA ASN A 140 -14.53 -18.40 1.14
C ASN A 140 -14.42 -17.55 -0.13
N ASN A 141 -14.75 -18.11 -1.29
CA ASN A 141 -14.72 -17.38 -2.56
C ASN A 141 -15.82 -16.31 -2.62
N ARG A 142 -17.02 -16.63 -2.14
CA ARG A 142 -18.17 -15.72 -2.08
C ARG A 142 -17.90 -14.55 -1.14
N ASN A 143 -17.42 -14.82 0.08
CA ASN A 143 -17.13 -13.77 1.07
C ASN A 143 -16.08 -12.80 0.53
N LEU A 144 -15.07 -13.34 -0.14
CA LEU A 144 -14.06 -12.52 -0.79
C LEU A 144 -14.62 -11.71 -1.96
N PHE A 145 -15.44 -12.33 -2.81
CA PHE A 145 -16.10 -11.65 -3.93
C PHE A 145 -16.99 -10.51 -3.43
N TYR A 146 -17.76 -10.75 -2.37
CA TYR A 146 -18.56 -9.74 -1.70
C TYR A 146 -17.69 -8.59 -1.17
N VAL A 147 -16.57 -8.89 -0.52
CA VAL A 147 -15.64 -7.88 -0.01
C VAL A 147 -15.12 -6.98 -1.12
N VAL A 148 -14.73 -7.51 -2.28
CA VAL A 148 -14.22 -6.67 -3.38
C VAL A 148 -15.32 -5.87 -4.07
N CYS A 149 -16.52 -6.44 -4.20
CA CYS A 149 -17.68 -5.75 -4.80
C CYS A 149 -18.26 -4.65 -3.90
N SER A 150 -17.98 -4.66 -2.60
CA SER A 150 -18.45 -3.65 -1.63
C SER A 150 -17.46 -2.51 -1.36
N ARG A 151 -16.26 -2.53 -1.96
CA ARG A 151 -15.28 -1.43 -1.86
C ARG A 151 -15.59 -0.15 -2.64
N PRO A 152 -16.22 -0.20 -3.83
CA PRO A 152 -16.48 1.01 -4.60
C PRO A 152 -17.62 1.84 -4.03
N LYS A 153 -17.41 3.16 -3.94
CA LYS A 153 -18.43 4.15 -3.59
C LYS A 153 -19.30 4.56 -4.78
N ARG A 154 -18.71 4.62 -5.99
CA ARG A 154 -19.42 5.07 -7.20
C ARG A 154 -19.41 4.06 -8.34
N ARG A 155 -18.25 3.53 -8.73
CA ARG A 155 -18.13 2.68 -9.93
C ARG A 155 -17.33 1.41 -9.67
N LEU A 156 -17.87 0.29 -10.11
CA LEU A 156 -17.25 -1.03 -10.08
C LEU A 156 -17.05 -1.54 -11.51
N ALA A 157 -15.85 -2.05 -11.80
CA ALA A 157 -15.58 -2.86 -12.99
C ALA A 157 -14.99 -4.20 -12.56
N LEU A 158 -15.54 -5.30 -13.08
CA LEU A 158 -15.03 -6.66 -12.88
C LEU A 158 -14.43 -7.15 -14.19
N LEU A 159 -13.12 -7.38 -14.20
CA LEU A 159 -12.39 -7.92 -15.33
C LEU A 159 -12.05 -9.38 -15.08
N PHE A 160 -12.72 -10.30 -15.77
CA PHE A 160 -12.35 -11.71 -15.77
C PHE A 160 -11.30 -11.97 -16.84
N THR A 161 -10.10 -12.39 -16.45
CA THR A 161 -9.01 -12.73 -17.41
C THR A 161 -9.04 -14.20 -17.82
N GLN A 162 -10.08 -14.93 -17.42
CA GLN A 162 -10.32 -16.32 -17.76
C GLN A 162 -11.68 -16.46 -18.44
N GLN A 163 -11.82 -17.44 -19.32
CA GLN A 163 -13.13 -17.81 -19.86
C GLN A 163 -14.03 -18.32 -18.74
N LEU A 164 -15.23 -17.74 -18.68
CA LEU A 164 -16.31 -18.19 -17.81
C LEU A 164 -17.18 -19.17 -18.58
N SER A 165 -17.70 -20.19 -17.88
CA SER A 165 -18.71 -21.08 -18.44
C SER A 165 -20.04 -20.35 -18.62
N ASP A 166 -20.92 -20.88 -19.46
CA ASP A 166 -22.26 -20.30 -19.69
C ASP A 166 -23.05 -20.18 -18.38
N THR A 167 -22.92 -21.16 -17.48
CA THR A 167 -23.57 -21.15 -16.17
C THR A 167 -23.03 -20.01 -15.29
N ALA A 168 -21.73 -19.76 -15.30
CA ALA A 168 -21.14 -18.63 -14.59
C ALA A 168 -21.57 -17.30 -15.21
N LEU A 169 -21.58 -17.19 -16.55
CA LEU A 169 -22.01 -16.00 -17.28
C LEU A 169 -23.47 -15.65 -16.98
N GLN A 170 -24.36 -16.64 -16.95
CA GLN A 170 -25.76 -16.44 -16.55
C GLN A 170 -25.87 -15.83 -15.15
N GLN A 171 -25.02 -16.26 -14.21
CA GLN A 171 -25.05 -15.68 -12.87
C GLN A 171 -24.47 -14.26 -12.84
N VAL A 172 -23.39 -13.99 -13.57
CA VAL A 172 -22.88 -12.62 -13.71
C VAL A 172 -23.94 -11.70 -14.35
N GLN A 173 -24.66 -12.18 -15.37
CA GLN A 173 -25.79 -11.47 -15.97
C GLN A 173 -26.92 -11.22 -14.98
N GLY A 174 -27.26 -12.23 -14.16
CA GLY A 174 -28.28 -12.11 -13.12
C GLY A 174 -27.93 -11.07 -12.05
N TRP A 175 -26.65 -10.98 -11.66
CA TRP A 175 -26.19 -10.02 -10.64
C TRP A 175 -25.97 -8.61 -11.15
N PHE A 176 -25.41 -8.46 -12.36
CA PHE A 176 -24.95 -7.16 -12.86
C PHE A 176 -25.77 -6.62 -14.02
N GLY A 177 -26.73 -7.37 -14.56
CA GLY A 177 -27.51 -6.97 -15.74
C GLY A 177 -26.74 -7.18 -17.04
N THR A 178 -27.45 -7.60 -18.08
CA THR A 178 -26.86 -7.91 -19.40
C THR A 178 -26.20 -6.71 -20.07
N GLU A 179 -26.71 -5.50 -19.82
CA GLU A 179 -26.21 -4.24 -20.38
C GLU A 179 -24.83 -3.85 -19.84
N ASN A 180 -24.44 -4.39 -18.68
CA ASN A 180 -23.16 -4.15 -18.03
C ASN A 180 -22.11 -5.22 -18.36
N LEU A 181 -22.47 -6.25 -19.12
CA LEU A 181 -21.51 -7.24 -19.62
C LEU A 181 -20.92 -6.81 -20.95
N ARG A 182 -19.60 -6.79 -21.01
CA ARG A 182 -18.83 -6.55 -22.23
C ARG A 182 -17.88 -7.72 -22.44
N GLN A 183 -18.05 -8.43 -23.54
CA GLN A 183 -17.07 -9.42 -23.98
C GLN A 183 -15.85 -8.68 -24.53
N LEU A 184 -14.67 -9.07 -24.05
CA LEU A 184 -13.41 -8.58 -24.59
C LEU A 184 -12.96 -9.57 -25.66
N SER A 185 -12.74 -9.09 -26.88
CA SER A 185 -12.08 -9.85 -27.94
C SER A 185 -10.62 -10.07 -27.53
N ALA A 186 -10.14 -11.31 -27.65
CA ALA A 186 -8.71 -11.58 -27.64
C ALA A 186 -8.25 -11.52 -29.10
N ASP A 187 -7.75 -10.35 -29.51
CA ASP A 187 -7.02 -10.22 -30.78
C ASP A 187 -5.60 -10.80 -30.63
#